data_AF-A0A951Z9V3-F1
#
_entry.id   AF-A0A951Z9V3-F1
#
_cell.length_a   1.000
_cell.length_b   1.000
_cell.length_c   1.000
_cell.angle_alpha   90.00
_cell.angle_beta   90.00
_cell.angle_gamma   90.00
#
_symmetry.space_group_name_H-M   'P 1'
#
loop_
_entity.id
_entity.type
_entity.pdbx_description
1 polymer ?
#
loop_
_entity_poly.entity_id
_entity_poly.type
_entity_poly.pdbx_seq_one_letter_code
_entity_poly.pdbx_strand_id
1 'polypeptide(L)' 'MARFFIDRPIFAWVIAIIIMLAGALAITRLPVSMYPEIAPPAVTITTAYPGASARVVEDSVTQI' A
#
# COMPACT_ATOMS: atom_id res chain seq x y z
N MET A 1 6.81 -36.81 -1.08
CA MET A 1 5.64 -35.90 -1.09
C MET A 1 4.79 -36.07 -2.35
N ALA A 2 5.35 -36.07 -3.56
CA ALA A 2 4.59 -36.26 -4.80
C ALA A 2 3.75 -37.56 -4.88
N ARG A 3 4.28 -38.70 -4.36
CA ARG A 3 3.56 -39.99 -4.36
C ARG A 3 2.19 -39.93 -3.66
N PHE A 4 2.09 -39.20 -2.54
CA PHE A 4 0.84 -39.03 -1.79
C PHE A 4 -0.27 -38.36 -2.62
N PHE A 5 0.09 -37.36 -3.44
CA PHE A 5 -0.85 -36.67 -4.32
C PHE A 5 -1.22 -37.51 -5.56
N ILE A 6 -0.30 -38.38 -6.02
CA ILE A 6 -0.57 -39.34 -7.10
C ILE A 6 -1.59 -40.40 -6.64
N ASP A 7 -1.42 -40.91 -5.42
CA ASP A 7 -2.31 -41.93 -4.86
C ASP A 7 -3.67 -41.35 -4.42
N ARG A 8 -3.77 -40.02 -4.23
CA ARG A 8 -5.01 -39.30 -3.90
C ARG A 8 -5.26 -38.11 -4.83
N PRO A 9 -5.63 -38.36 -6.09
CA PRO A 9 -5.79 -37.31 -7.11
C PRO A 9 -6.90 -36.32 -6.78
N ILE A 10 -7.98 -36.76 -6.11
CA ILE A 10 -9.08 -35.88 -5.68
C ILE A 10 -8.57 -34.85 -4.66
N PHE A 11 -7.70 -35.26 -3.73
CA PHE A 11 -7.14 -34.35 -2.72
C PHE A 11 -6.26 -33.27 -3.35
N ALA A 12 -5.45 -33.64 -4.35
CA ALA A 12 -4.64 -32.69 -5.11
C ALA A 12 -5.51 -31.63 -5.80
N TRP A 13 -6.61 -32.05 -6.42
CA TRP A 13 -7.57 -31.14 -7.08
C TRP A 13 -8.27 -30.19 -6.10
N VAL A 14 -8.65 -30.66 -4.92
CA VAL A 14 -9.24 -29.80 -3.88
C VAL A 14 -8.29 -28.69 -3.49
N ILE A 15 -7.01 -28.99 -3.25
CA ILE A 15 -6.01 -27.98 -2.91
C ILE A 15 -5.80 -26.99 -4.07
N ALA A 16 -5.71 -27.50 -5.30
CA ALA A 16 -5.58 -26.64 -6.48
C ALA A 16 -6.75 -25.64 -6.59
N ILE A 17 -7.99 -26.10 -6.38
CA ILE A 17 -9.19 -25.25 -6.41
C ILE A 17 -9.17 -24.21 -5.29
N ILE A 18 -8.77 -24.59 -4.07
CA ILE A 18 -8.65 -23.66 -2.94
C ILE A 18 -7.62 -22.57 -3.25
N ILE A 19 -6.46 -22.93 -3.80
CA ILE A 19 -5.41 -21.96 -4.18
C ILE A 19 -5.92 -21.02 -5.27
N MET A 20 -6.59 -21.53 -6.29
CA MET A 20 -7.16 -20.69 -7.36
C MET A 20 -8.22 -19.73 -6.81
N LEU A 21 -9.12 -20.18 -5.95
CA LEU A 21 -10.15 -19.33 -5.32
C LEU A 21 -9.53 -18.25 -4.43
N ALA A 22 -8.53 -18.61 -3.62
CA ALA A 22 -7.81 -17.65 -2.80
C ALA A 22 -7.08 -16.60 -3.66
N GLY A 23 -6.45 -17.03 -4.76
CA GLY A 23 -5.78 -16.14 -5.72
C GLY A 23 -6.78 -15.21 -6.42
N ALA A 24 -7.92 -15.72 -6.87
CA ALA A 24 -8.96 -14.91 -7.49
C ALA A 24 -9.51 -13.84 -6.53
N LEU A 25 -9.72 -14.20 -5.25
CA LEU A 25 -10.13 -13.25 -4.23
C LEU A 25 -9.05 -12.19 -3.98
N ALA A 26 -7.78 -12.58 -3.91
CA ALA A 26 -6.66 -11.66 -3.71
C ALA A 26 -6.56 -10.63 -4.83
N ILE A 27 -6.71 -11.04 -6.10
CA ILE A 27 -6.68 -10.13 -7.25
C ILE A 27 -7.71 -9.00 -7.10
N THR A 28 -8.93 -9.32 -6.64
CA THR A 28 -9.97 -8.31 -6.45
C THR A 28 -9.75 -7.38 -5.26
N ARG A 29 -8.93 -7.78 -4.29
CA ARG A 29 -8.69 -7.00 -3.06
C ARG A 29 -7.33 -6.29 -3.04
N LEU A 30 -6.42 -6.62 -3.95
CA LEU A 30 -5.13 -5.95 -4.01
C LEU A 30 -5.30 -4.53 -4.57
N PRO A 31 -4.76 -3.51 -3.89
CA PRO A 31 -4.73 -2.16 -4.43
C PRO A 31 -3.82 -2.11 -5.66
N VAL A 32 -4.29 -1.42 -6.70
CA VAL A 32 -3.53 -1.21 -7.95
C VAL A 32 -3.05 0.23 -7.97
N SER A 33 -1.73 0.43 -7.95
CA SER A 33 -1.08 1.74 -8.06
C SER A 33 -0.03 1.71 -9.18
N MET A 34 0.05 2.75 -10.01
CA MET A 34 1.02 2.84 -11.12
C MET A 34 2.48 2.87 -10.64
N TYR A 35 2.71 3.45 -9.46
CA TYR A 35 3.98 3.44 -8.76
C TYR A 35 3.69 3.18 -7.28
N PRO A 36 4.54 2.44 -6.57
CA PRO A 36 4.49 2.41 -5.12
C PRO A 36 4.79 3.80 -4.56
N GLU A 37 4.33 4.09 -3.34
CA GLU A 37 4.68 5.33 -2.63
C GLU A 37 6.19 5.35 -2.35
N ILE A 38 6.94 5.98 -3.25
CA ILE A 38 8.40 6.19 -3.18
C ILE A 38 8.76 7.58 -2.66
N ALA A 39 7.80 8.52 -2.65
CA ALA A 39 8.04 9.87 -2.18
C ALA A 39 8.13 9.88 -0.64
N PRO A 40 9.13 10.55 -0.03
CA PRO A 40 9.14 10.78 1.40
C PRO A 40 7.85 11.50 1.81
N PRO A 41 7.19 11.12 2.91
CA PRO A 41 6.00 11.82 3.37
C PRO A 41 6.36 13.27 3.68
N ALA A 42 5.87 14.20 2.86
CA ALA A 42 6.06 15.63 3.04
C ALA A 42 4.85 16.21 3.77
N VAL A 43 5.06 16.77 4.95
CA VAL A 43 4.03 17.53 5.68
C VAL A 43 4.20 19.00 5.33
N THR A 44 3.27 19.53 4.53
CA THR A 44 3.27 20.95 4.15
C THR A 44 2.38 21.72 5.11
N ILE A 45 2.95 22.67 5.86
CA ILE A 45 2.22 23.60 6.72
C ILE A 45 2.05 24.90 5.95
N THR A 46 0.81 25.26 5.57
CA THR A 46 0.50 26.52 4.89
C THR A 46 -0.05 27.53 5.89
N THR A 47 0.64 28.65 6.06
CA THR A 47 0.17 29.78 6.87
C THR A 47 0.24 31.05 6.05
N ALA A 48 -0.85 31.82 6.00
CA ALA A 48 -0.88 33.12 5.37
C ALA A 48 -1.01 34.20 6.44
N TYR A 49 -0.04 35.12 6.52
CA TYR A 49 -0.12 36.31 7.36
C TYR A 49 -0.11 37.58 6.47
N PRO A 50 -1.29 38.12 6.10
CA PRO A 50 -1.38 39.26 5.21
C PRO A 50 -0.74 40.51 5.83
N GLY A 51 0.27 41.08 5.17
CA GLY A 51 0.94 42.31 5.60
C GLY A 51 2.23 42.14 6.41
N ALA A 52 2.70 40.91 6.66
CA ALA A 52 4.03 40.68 7.23
C ALA A 52 5.11 40.57 6.14
N SER A 53 6.28 41.18 6.39
CA SER A 53 7.47 40.94 5.57
C SER A 53 7.97 39.51 5.76
N ALA A 54 8.64 38.94 4.74
CA ALA A 54 9.09 37.54 4.73
C ALA A 54 9.84 37.11 6.01
N ARG A 55 10.56 38.05 6.63
CA ARG A 55 11.34 37.85 7.86
C ARG A 55 10.48 37.64 9.12
N VAL A 56 9.32 38.29 9.21
CA VAL A 56 8.42 38.17 10.37
C VAL A 56 7.65 36.84 10.36
N VAL A 57 7.31 36.31 9.19
CA VAL A 57 6.66 34.99 9.06
C VAL A 57 7.63 33.86 9.44
N GLU A 58 8.90 33.98 9.04
CA GLU A 58 9.96 33.02 9.39
C GLU A 58 10.21 32.97 10.90
N ASP A 59 10.35 34.12 11.55
CA ASP A 59 10.69 34.22 12.99
C ASP A 59 9.53 33.85 13.93
N SER A 60 8.26 33.85 13.47
CA SER A 60 7.08 33.65 14.35
C SER A 60 6.25 32.39 14.08
N VAL A 61 6.41 31.73 12.93
CA VAL A 61 5.63 30.53 12.57
C VAL A 61 6.50 29.29 12.36
N THR A 62 7.77 29.47 11.95
CA THR A 62 8.67 28.34 11.65
C THR A 62 9.49 27.89 12.87
N GLN A 63 9.63 28.75 13.88
CA GLN A 63 10.48 28.46 15.05
C GLN A 63 9.68 27.84 16.21
N ILE A 64 9.16 26.62 16.00
CA ILE A 64 8.80 25.67 17.07
C ILE A 64 8.97 24.24 16.58
#